data_AF-A0A1Y0BNJ6-F1
#
_entry.id   AF-A0A1Y0BNJ6-F1
#
_cell.length_a   1.000
_cell.length_b   1.000
_cell.length_c   1.000
_cell.angle_alpha   90.00
_cell.angle_beta   90.00
_cell.angle_gamma   90.00
#
_symmetry.space_group_name_H-M   'P 1'
#
loop_
_entity.id
_entity.type
_entity.pdbx_description
1 polymer ?
#
loop_
_entity_poly.entity_id
_entity_poly.type
_entity_poly.pdbx_seq_one_letter_code
_entity_poly.pdbx_strand_id
1 'polypeptide(L)' 'MLIEYKGKRPKVSPKAFIAPTAVLIGDVTVGDDASIWWGAVLRADLGGFPIIIG' A
#
# COMPACT_ATOMS: atom_id res chain seq x y z
N MET A 1 -3.85 -3.60 -6.96
CA MET A 1 -2.94 -4.76 -6.89
C MET A 1 -2.05 -4.64 -5.64
N LEU A 2 -2.00 -5.68 -4.80
CA LEU A 2 -1.17 -5.74 -3.60
C LEU A 2 -0.10 -6.82 -3.78
N ILE A 3 1.17 -6.44 -3.71
CA ILE A 3 2.31 -7.33 -3.99
C ILE A 3 3.14 -7.50 -2.72
N GLU A 4 3.36 -8.75 -2.34
CA GLU A 4 4.28 -9.10 -1.27
C GLU A 4 5.73 -9.07 -1.77
N TYR A 5 6.63 -8.52 -0.96
CA TYR A 5 8.07 -8.48 -1.22
C TYR A 5 8.85 -8.77 0.05
N LYS A 6 9.77 -9.76 0.00
CA LYS A 6 10.60 -10.18 1.16
C LYS A 6 9.81 -10.41 2.46
N GLY A 7 8.63 -11.04 2.38
CA GLY A 7 7.77 -11.30 3.54
C GLY A 7 6.98 -10.09 4.03
N LYS A 8 7.02 -8.96 3.32
CA LYS A 8 6.24 -7.75 3.61
C LYS A 8 5.14 -7.59 2.58
N ARG A 9 3.90 -7.63 3.05
CA ARG A 9 2.70 -7.43 2.24
C ARG A 9 2.01 -6.13 2.68
N PRO A 10 1.48 -5.34 1.73
CA PRO A 10 0.66 -4.18 2.05
C PRO A 10 -0.46 -4.53 3.03
N LYS A 11 -0.58 -3.74 4.10
CA LYS A 11 -1.66 -3.81 5.08
C LYS A 11 -2.63 -2.67 4.79
N VAL A 12 -3.86 -3.02 4.44
CA VAL A 12 -4.87 -2.06 4.02
C VAL A 12 -6.08 -2.20 4.93
N SER A 13 -6.53 -1.10 5.53
CA SER A 13 -7.79 -1.07 6.25
C SER A 13 -8.97 -1.45 5.34
N PRO A 14 -9.96 -2.22 5.82
CA PRO A 14 -11.18 -2.47 5.06
C PRO A 14 -12.03 -1.21 4.81
N LYS A 15 -11.75 -0.10 5.52
CA LYS A 15 -12.40 1.20 5.31
C LYS A 15 -11.66 2.09 4.31
N ALA A 16 -10.47 1.70 3.89
CA ALA A 16 -9.71 2.45 2.89
C ALA A 16 -10.28 2.21 1.49
N PHE A 17 -10.23 3.24 0.64
CA PHE A 17 -10.50 3.08 -0.79
C PHE A 17 -9.20 2.78 -1.54
N ILE A 18 -9.14 1.63 -2.21
CA ILE A 18 -8.05 1.30 -3.15
C ILE A 18 -8.63 1.16 -4.54
N ALA A 19 -8.28 2.08 -5.44
CA ALA A 19 -8.65 2.00 -6.83
C ALA A 19 -8.11 0.70 -7.47
N PRO A 20 -8.87 0.06 -8.39
CA PRO A 20 -8.48 -1.21 -9.00
C PRO A 20 -7.08 -1.23 -9.63
N THR A 21 -6.64 -0.11 -10.21
CA THR A 21 -5.34 0.00 -10.90
C THR A 21 -4.19 0.50 -10.02
N ALA A 22 -4.44 0.84 -8.75
CA ALA A 22 -3.37 1.21 -7.83
C ALA A 22 -2.45 0.01 -7.54
N VAL A 23 -1.16 0.25 -7.32
CA VAL A 23 -0.16 -0.80 -7.04
C VAL A 23 0.54 -0.49 -5.72
N LEU A 24 0.44 -1.40 -4.75
CA LEU A 24 1.14 -1.31 -3.46
C LEU A 24 2.09 -2.51 -3.35
N ILE A 25 3.35 -2.24 -2.99
CA ILE A 25 4.42 -3.26 -2.93
C ILE A 25 5.17 -3.13 -1.60
N GLY A 26 5.36 -4.24 -0.89
CA GLY A 26 6.24 -4.30 0.28
C GLY A 26 5.60 -3.73 1.56
N ASP A 27 6.39 -3.00 2.35
CA ASP A 27 6.01 -2.50 3.69
C ASP A 27 5.16 -1.22 3.60
N VAL A 28 3.94 -1.38 3.09
CA VAL A 28 2.94 -0.31 2.97
C VAL A 28 1.83 -0.54 3.98
N THR A 29 1.45 0.50 4.73
CA THR A 29 0.28 0.50 5.61
C THR A 29 -0.67 1.63 5.20
N VAL A 30 -1.95 1.30 5.00
CA VAL A 30 -3.02 2.25 4.68
C VAL A 30 -4.07 2.21 5.78
N GLY A 31 -4.28 3.34 6.44
CA GLY A 31 -5.22 3.55 7.55
C GLY A 31 -6.68 3.64 7.11
N ASP A 32 -7.56 3.80 8.10
CA ASP A 32 -8.99 4.02 7.89
C ASP A 32 -9.23 5.32 7.10
N ASP A 33 -10.25 5.34 6.24
CA ASP A 33 -10.70 6.51 5.48
C ASP A 33 -9.68 7.12 4.49
N ALA A 34 -8.48 6.56 4.39
CA ALA A 34 -7.50 6.89 3.36
C ALA A 34 -7.97 6.42 1.96
N SER A 35 -7.51 7.11 0.91
CA SER A 35 -7.84 6.77 -0.47
C SER A 35 -6.62 6.77 -1.38
N ILE A 36 -6.42 5.66 -2.09
CA ILE A 36 -5.36 5.48 -3.10
C ILE A 36 -6.02 5.36 -4.47
N TRP A 37 -5.80 6.36 -5.31
CA TRP A 37 -6.51 6.53 -6.57
C TRP A 37 -5.80 5.84 -7.75
N TRP A 38 -6.49 5.77 -8.89
CA TRP A 38 -6.03 5.07 -10.08
C TRP A 38 -4.62 5.49 -10.50
N GLY A 39 -3.80 4.49 -10.87
CA GLY A 39 -2.43 4.71 -11.35
C GLY A 39 -1.40 5.02 -10.25
N ALA A 40 -1.81 5.20 -8.99
CA ALA A 40 -0.87 5.39 -7.90
C ALA A 40 0.00 4.15 -7.66
N VAL A 41 1.29 4.37 -7.41
CA VAL A 41 2.26 3.32 -7.08
C VAL A 41 2.93 3.64 -5.75
N LEU A 42 2.68 2.82 -4.73
CA LEU A 42 3.34 2.89 -3.43
C LEU A 42 4.30 1.72 -3.34
N ARG A 43 5.60 2.00 -3.38
CA ARG A 43 6.64 0.97 -3.44
C ARG A 43 7.61 1.10 -2.27
N ALA A 44 7.40 0.26 -1.26
CA ALA A 44 8.19 0.18 -0.02
C ALA A 44 8.98 -1.15 0.03
N ASP A 45 9.82 -1.36 -0.98
CA ASP A 45 10.63 -2.58 -1.18
C ASP A 45 12.14 -2.36 -0.92
N LEU A 46 12.57 -1.11 -0.71
CA LEU A 46 13.97 -0.72 -0.49
C LEU A 46 14.15 0.00 0.84
N GLY A 47 15.34 -0.11 1.43
CA GLY A 47 15.77 0.69 2.58
C GLY A 47 15.17 0.30 3.93
N GLY A 48 14.23 -0.65 4.00
CA GLY A 48 13.64 -1.11 5.27
C GLY A 48 12.71 -0.09 5.95
N PHE A 49 12.41 1.02 5.29
CA PHE A 49 11.48 2.04 5.77
C PHE A 49 10.07 1.80 5.22
N PRO A 50 9.03 1.87 6.06
CA PRO A 50 7.66 1.69 5.61
C PRO A 50 7.09 2.96 4.95
N ILE A 51 6.09 2.79 4.08
CA ILE A 51 5.18 3.86 3.67
C ILE A 51 3.91 3.73 4.51
N ILE A 52 3.55 4.80 5.22
CA ILE A 52 2.34 4.86 6.05
C ILE A 52 1.44 5.98 5.52
N ILE A 53 0.22 5.61 5.13
CA ILE A 53 -0.85 6.54 4.77
C ILE A 53 -1.89 6.48 5.89
N GLY A 54 -2.14 7.62 6.54
CA GLY A 54 -3.16 7.79 7.56
C GLY A 54 -4.48 8.26 6.98
#